data_AF-A0A8H7ACK3-F1
#
_entry.id   AF-A0A8H7ACK3-F1
#
_cell.length_a   1.000
_cell.length_b   1.000
_cell.length_c   1.000
_cell.angle_alpha   90.00
_cell.angle_beta   90.00
_cell.angle_gamma   90.00
#
_symmetry.space_group_name_H-M   'P 1'
#
loop_
_entity.id
_entity.type
_entity.pdbx_description
1 polymer ?
#
loop_
_entity_poly.entity_id
_entity_poly.type
_entity_poly.pdbx_seq_one_letter_code
_entity_poly.pdbx_strand_id
1 'polypeptide(L)'
;MDTNPDEADLRIQEATTALEEELAGGPRAEHIEIIGIAYRPKRPASDLPGPPVAPFLRPAKPLYSRGKSLKEAAEYQAGWEIHIEAIPSKTLMELIHYAATYLLEMARDAWDPKNTLIDSWEKYIKWCLGVVGDPVNRMHYVLIRLKKMEQRPNQVVRDVMRVIKRRLQTA
;
A
#
# COMPACT_ATOMS: atom_id res chain seq x y z
N MET A 1 39.20 14.76 -13.48
CA MET A 1 40.39 13.90 -13.39
C MET A 1 40.13 12.77 -14.35
N ASP A 2 40.75 12.87 -15.53
CA ASP A 2 40.60 11.93 -16.64
C ASP A 2 41.33 10.63 -16.29
N THR A 3 40.59 9.55 -16.07
CA THR A 3 41.17 8.21 -15.95
C THR A 3 41.54 7.74 -17.35
N ASN A 4 42.85 7.59 -17.58
CA ASN A 4 43.44 7.15 -18.84
C ASN A 4 42.93 5.72 -19.15
N PRO A 5 42.28 5.47 -20.30
CA PRO A 5 41.65 4.17 -20.59
C PRO A 5 42.61 2.99 -20.53
N ASP A 6 43.90 3.20 -20.83
CA ASP A 6 44.93 2.16 -20.76
C ASP A 6 45.20 1.65 -19.33
N GLU A 7 44.95 2.49 -18.31
CA GLU A 7 45.17 2.12 -16.91
C GLU A 7 44.01 1.29 -16.34
N ALA A 8 42.82 1.43 -16.92
CA ALA A 8 41.66 0.62 -16.58
C ALA A 8 41.79 -0.80 -17.16
N ASP A 9 42.26 -0.92 -18.40
CA ASP A 9 42.42 -2.22 -19.06
C ASP A 9 43.55 -3.05 -18.44
N LEU A 10 44.66 -2.42 -18.02
CA LEU A 10 45.72 -3.11 -17.29
C LEU A 10 45.24 -3.70 -15.95
N ARG A 11 44.39 -2.96 -15.23
CA ARG A 11 43.86 -3.40 -13.93
C ARG A 11 42.79 -4.46 -14.04
N ILE A 12 42.03 -4.47 -15.14
CA ILE A 12 41.09 -5.56 -15.44
C ILE A 12 41.87 -6.85 -15.72
N GLN A 13 42.99 -6.77 -16.46
CA GLN A 13 43.83 -7.94 -16.69
C GLN A 13 44.44 -8.49 -15.40
N GLU A 14 44.98 -7.62 -14.54
CA GLU A 14 45.51 -8.00 -13.23
C GLU A 14 44.43 -8.65 -12.33
N ALA A 15 43.19 -8.14 -12.36
CA ALA A 15 42.07 -8.71 -11.63
C ALA A 15 41.66 -10.09 -12.16
N THR A 16 41.70 -10.31 -13.48
CA THR A 16 41.40 -11.62 -14.08
C THR A 16 42.46 -12.65 -13.76
N THR A 17 43.75 -12.28 -13.79
CA THR A 17 44.84 -13.20 -13.45
C THR A 17 44.82 -13.58 -11.97
N ALA A 18 44.50 -12.65 -11.07
CA ALA A 18 44.35 -12.94 -9.65
C ALA A 18 43.16 -13.88 -9.36
N LEU A 19 42.06 -13.75 -10.11
CA LEU A 19 40.90 -14.64 -9.99
C LEU A 19 41.19 -16.06 -10.50
N GLU A 20 42.00 -16.20 -11.56
CA GLU A 20 42.42 -17.51 -12.07
C GLU A 20 43.35 -18.24 -11.09
N GLU A 21 44.23 -17.51 -10.39
CA GLU A 21 45.07 -18.07 -9.32
C GLU A 21 44.28 -18.51 -8.08
N GLU A 22 43.21 -17.81 -7.72
CA GLU A 22 42.26 -18.26 -6.68
C GLU A 22 41.54 -19.56 -7.08
N LEU A 23 41.13 -19.66 -8.36
CA LEU A 23 40.45 -20.86 -8.86
C LEU A 23 41.37 -22.08 -8.90
N ALA A 24 42.69 -21.86 -9.07
CA ALA A 24 43.74 -22.86 -8.99
C ALA A 24 44.13 -23.25 -7.54
N GLY A 25 43.47 -22.68 -6.53
CA GLY A 25 43.65 -23.05 -5.12
C GLY A 25 44.65 -22.20 -4.35
N GLY A 26 45.04 -21.03 -4.86
CA GLY A 26 45.86 -20.04 -4.15
C GLY A 26 45.10 -19.28 -3.04
N PRO A 27 45.82 -18.61 -2.11
CA PRO A 27 45.19 -17.82 -1.05
C PRO A 27 44.46 -16.59 -1.62
N ARG A 28 43.27 -16.32 -1.07
CA ARG A 28 42.33 -15.30 -1.54
C ARG A 28 42.94 -13.88 -1.48
N ALA A 29 42.93 -13.17 -2.60
CA ALA A 29 43.31 -11.76 -2.67
C ALA A 29 42.15 -10.91 -2.13
N GLU A 30 42.42 -10.13 -1.07
CA GLU A 30 41.43 -9.29 -0.43
C GLU A 30 41.00 -8.13 -1.35
N HIS A 31 39.76 -8.22 -1.84
CA HIS A 31 38.84 -7.12 -2.17
C HIS A 31 39.28 -6.14 -3.29
N ILE A 32 38.85 -6.41 -4.52
CA ILE A 32 38.84 -5.42 -5.62
C ILE A 32 37.41 -4.86 -5.75
N GLU A 33 37.21 -3.55 -5.51
CA GLU A 33 35.93 -2.88 -5.70
C GLU A 33 35.71 -2.51 -7.18
N ILE A 34 34.75 -3.16 -7.83
CA ILE A 34 34.30 -2.80 -9.18
C ILE A 34 33.20 -1.74 -9.06
N ILE A 35 33.49 -0.51 -9.48
CA ILE A 35 32.55 0.61 -9.46
C ILE A 35 31.47 0.38 -10.52
N GLY A 36 30.24 0.12 -10.08
CA GLY A 36 29.06 0.04 -10.96
C GLY A 36 27.88 -0.76 -10.40
N ILE A 37 28.12 -1.63 -9.42
CA ILE A 37 27.08 -2.35 -8.70
C ILE A 37 27.37 -2.13 -7.22
N ALA A 38 26.55 -1.36 -6.53
CA ALA A 38 26.71 -1.10 -5.11
C ALA A 38 26.48 -2.39 -4.29
N TYR A 39 27.50 -3.24 -4.23
CA TYR A 39 27.56 -4.37 -3.32
C TYR A 39 27.78 -3.78 -1.92
N ARG A 40 26.74 -3.75 -1.07
CA ARG A 40 26.92 -3.46 0.36
C ARG A 40 27.46 -4.72 1.02
N PRO A 41 28.73 -4.77 1.48
CA PRO A 41 29.16 -5.86 2.33
C PRO A 41 28.31 -5.85 3.62
N LYS A 42 27.81 -7.02 4.01
CA LYS A 42 27.22 -7.21 5.34
C LYS A 42 28.34 -6.96 6.35
N ARG A 43 28.25 -5.87 7.12
CA ARG A 43 29.20 -5.61 8.21
C ARG A 43 29.23 -6.81 9.16
N PRO A 44 30.41 -7.27 9.60
CA PRO A 44 30.49 -8.27 10.65
C PRO A 44 29.80 -7.75 11.92
N ALA A 45 29.04 -8.63 12.57
CA ALA A 45 28.14 -8.30 13.68
C ALA A 45 28.86 -7.86 14.98
N SER A 46 30.18 -7.72 14.98
CA SER A 46 30.99 -7.43 16.17
C SER A 46 31.10 -5.95 16.52
N ASP A 47 30.81 -5.02 15.60
CA ASP A 47 31.17 -3.61 15.76
C ASP A 47 29.96 -2.66 15.97
N LEU A 48 28.82 -3.18 16.44
CA LEU A 48 27.64 -2.35 16.74
C LEU A 48 27.53 -2.12 18.26
N PRO A 49 27.50 -0.85 18.72
CA PRO A 49 27.19 -0.56 20.11
C PRO A 49 25.70 -0.78 20.34
N GLY A 50 25.37 -1.80 21.11
CA GLY A 50 24.03 -2.05 21.63
C GLY A 50 23.26 -3.16 20.91
N PRO A 51 22.29 -3.76 21.61
CA PRO A 51 21.45 -4.82 21.03
C PRO A 51 20.75 -4.28 19.77
N PRO A 52 20.61 -5.11 18.72
CA PRO A 52 19.89 -4.71 17.52
C PRO A 52 18.48 -4.30 17.93
N VAL A 53 18.15 -3.02 17.77
CA VAL A 53 16.78 -2.53 17.85
C VAL A 53 15.99 -3.40 16.88
N ALA A 54 15.04 -4.18 17.42
CA ALA A 54 14.23 -5.09 16.62
C ALA A 54 13.74 -4.35 15.37
N PRO A 55 13.77 -4.96 14.18
CA PRO A 55 13.27 -4.32 12.97
C PRO A 55 11.84 -3.86 13.30
N PHE A 56 11.64 -2.54 13.33
CA PHE A 56 10.39 -1.91 13.74
C PHE A 56 9.22 -2.71 13.17
N LEU A 57 8.42 -3.32 14.05
CA LEU A 57 7.23 -4.05 13.65
C LEU A 57 6.41 -3.09 12.80
N ARG A 58 6.38 -3.30 11.48
CA ARG A 58 5.62 -2.43 10.60
C ARG A 58 4.16 -2.66 10.97
N PRO A 59 3.42 -1.62 11.39
CA PRO A 59 2.03 -1.81 11.72
C PRO A 59 1.30 -2.41 10.51
N ALA A 60 0.39 -3.34 10.78
CA ALA A 60 -0.39 -3.99 9.74
C ALA A 60 -1.07 -2.92 8.87
N LYS A 61 -1.18 -3.18 7.56
CA LYS A 61 -1.87 -2.25 6.67
C LYS A 61 -3.33 -2.10 7.13
N PRO A 62 -3.83 -0.87 7.23
CA PRO A 62 -5.21 -0.63 7.63
C PRO A 62 -6.16 -1.15 6.54
N LEU A 63 -7.41 -1.36 6.94
CA LEU A 63 -8.47 -1.80 6.03
C LEU A 63 -8.79 -0.73 4.99
N TYR A 64 -9.32 -1.16 3.85
CA TYR A 64 -9.79 -0.26 2.79
C TYR A 64 -11.28 0.02 2.95
N SER A 65 -11.73 1.20 2.52
CA SER A 65 -13.16 1.52 2.43
C SER A 65 -13.53 1.75 0.97
N ARG A 66 -14.49 0.96 0.46
CA ARG A 66 -15.10 1.14 -0.86
C ARG A 66 -16.34 2.01 -0.83
N GLY A 67 -16.81 2.38 0.37
CA GLY A 67 -18.05 3.13 0.59
C GLY A 67 -19.33 2.31 0.37
N LYS A 68 -19.29 0.97 0.35
CA LYS A 68 -20.48 0.18 -0.06
C LYS A 68 -21.46 -0.10 1.06
N SER A 69 -21.01 -0.06 2.31
CA SER A 69 -21.85 -0.41 3.46
C SER A 69 -21.40 0.28 4.74
N LEU A 70 -22.34 0.45 5.67
CA LEU A 70 -22.05 0.99 7.00
C LEU A 70 -21.15 0.06 7.81
N LYS A 71 -21.29 -1.25 7.62
CA LYS A 71 -20.41 -2.24 8.25
C LYS A 71 -18.96 -2.06 7.82
N GLU A 72 -18.73 -1.90 6.51
CA GLU A 72 -17.40 -1.64 5.96
C GLU A 72 -16.82 -0.32 6.50
N ALA A 73 -17.63 0.74 6.60
CA ALA A 73 -17.18 2.01 7.19
C ALA A 73 -16.79 1.87 8.67
N ALA A 74 -17.52 1.06 9.44
CA ALA A 74 -17.20 0.79 10.85
C ALA A 74 -15.92 -0.06 11.01
N GLU A 75 -15.76 -1.10 10.18
CA GLU A 75 -14.53 -1.91 10.15
C GLU A 75 -13.32 -1.06 9.74
N TYR A 76 -13.50 -0.18 8.76
CA TYR A 76 -12.49 0.78 8.34
C TYR A 76 -12.08 1.71 9.48
N GLN A 77 -13.04 2.31 10.19
CA GLN A 77 -12.77 3.17 11.35
C GLN A 77 -11.96 2.43 12.41
N ALA A 78 -12.42 1.25 12.85
CA ALA A 78 -11.76 0.47 13.89
C ALA A 78 -10.31 0.08 13.51
N GLY A 79 -10.09 -0.29 12.25
CA GLY A 79 -8.75 -0.61 11.75
C GLY A 79 -7.81 0.61 11.75
N TRP A 80 -8.34 1.80 11.45
CA TRP A 80 -7.56 3.03 11.48
C TRP A 80 -7.27 3.52 12.89
N GLU A 81 -8.19 3.40 13.85
CA GLU A 81 -7.94 3.77 15.24
C GLU A 81 -6.71 3.04 15.82
N ILE A 82 -6.62 1.72 15.60
CA ILE A 82 -5.45 0.91 15.97
C ILE A 82 -4.18 1.38 15.23
N HIS A 83 -4.31 1.75 13.96
CA HIS A 83 -3.17 2.20 13.15
C HIS A 83 -2.64 3.58 13.57
N ILE A 84 -3.54 4.47 13.98
CA ILE A 84 -3.22 5.82 14.47
C ILE A 84 -2.42 5.71 15.77
N GLU A 85 -2.85 4.87 16.70
CA GLU A 85 -2.14 4.64 17.97
C GLU A 85 -0.72 4.08 17.75
N ALA A 86 -0.54 3.26 16.70
CA ALA A 86 0.73 2.64 16.37
C ALA A 86 1.71 3.55 15.61
N ILE A 87 1.26 4.69 15.05
CA ILE A 87 2.10 5.61 14.27
C ILE A 87 2.34 6.90 15.09
N PRO A 88 3.48 7.02 15.78
CA PRO A 88 3.86 8.30 16.36
C PRO A 88 4.16 9.32 15.25
N SER A 89 3.73 10.57 15.46
CA SER A 89 4.24 11.77 14.75
C SER A 89 3.64 12.14 13.39
N LYS A 90 2.35 11.86 13.12
CA LYS A 90 1.62 12.52 12.00
C LYS A 90 0.71 13.62 12.51
N THR A 91 0.70 14.76 11.82
CA THR A 91 -0.36 15.76 12.02
C THR A 91 -1.70 15.17 11.60
N LEU A 92 -2.80 15.65 12.18
CA LEU A 92 -4.15 15.14 11.91
C LEU A 92 -4.51 15.19 10.41
N MET A 93 -4.09 16.26 9.72
CA MET A 93 -4.30 16.42 8.27
C MET A 93 -3.51 15.40 7.45
N GLU A 94 -2.23 15.18 7.77
CA GLU A 94 -1.42 14.13 7.12
C GLU A 94 -2.02 12.75 7.34
N LEU A 95 -2.60 12.53 8.52
CA LEU A 95 -3.27 11.29 8.86
C LEU A 95 -4.52 11.07 8.00
N ILE A 96 -5.36 12.10 7.85
CA ILE A 96 -6.55 12.06 6.98
C ILE A 96 -6.15 11.86 5.52
N HIS A 97 -5.15 12.57 5.01
CA HIS A 97 -4.66 12.37 3.65
C HIS A 97 -4.09 10.96 3.43
N TYR A 98 -3.35 10.45 4.41
CA TYR A 98 -2.84 9.09 4.37
C TYR A 98 -4.00 8.08 4.39
N ALA A 99 -5.00 8.28 5.24
CA ALA A 99 -6.20 7.46 5.25
C ALA A 99 -6.96 7.49 3.93
N ALA A 100 -7.10 8.68 3.33
CA ALA A 100 -7.75 8.84 2.04
C ALA A 100 -7.11 8.02 0.90
N THR A 101 -5.82 7.67 1.00
CA THR A 101 -5.16 6.78 0.02
C THR A 101 -5.68 5.34 0.06
N TYR A 102 -6.38 4.94 1.12
CA TYR A 102 -7.00 3.62 1.29
C TYR A 102 -8.50 3.62 0.94
N LEU A 103 -9.00 4.73 0.36
CA LEU A 103 -10.32 4.77 -0.23
C LEU A 103 -10.32 4.12 -1.61
N LEU A 104 -11.38 3.40 -1.91
CA LEU A 104 -11.58 2.69 -3.17
C LEU A 104 -12.95 2.99 -3.74
N GLU A 105 -13.10 2.75 -5.06
CA GLU A 105 -14.38 2.84 -5.78
C GLU A 105 -15.18 4.11 -5.41
N MET A 106 -16.42 3.95 -4.95
CA MET A 106 -17.34 5.04 -4.65
C MET A 106 -16.82 6.03 -3.61
N ALA A 107 -16.11 5.55 -2.58
CA ALA A 107 -15.50 6.43 -1.59
C ALA A 107 -14.35 7.24 -2.17
N ARG A 108 -13.54 6.64 -3.05
CA ARG A 108 -12.47 7.36 -3.74
C ARG A 108 -13.04 8.38 -4.72
N ASP A 109 -14.05 7.99 -5.50
CA ASP A 109 -14.61 8.84 -6.54
C ASP A 109 -15.39 10.04 -5.94
N ALA A 110 -15.92 9.89 -4.71
CA ALA A 110 -16.55 10.97 -3.95
C ALA A 110 -15.56 11.85 -3.16
N TRP A 111 -14.29 11.45 -3.05
CA TRP A 111 -13.28 12.18 -2.28
C TRP A 111 -12.74 13.36 -3.07
N ASP A 112 -12.99 14.57 -2.59
CA ASP A 112 -12.42 15.81 -3.13
C ASP A 112 -11.64 16.56 -2.05
N PRO A 113 -10.30 16.37 -1.98
CA PRO A 113 -9.47 16.97 -0.94
C PRO A 113 -9.43 18.51 -0.99
N LYS A 114 -9.85 19.15 -2.09
CA LYS A 114 -9.89 20.62 -2.22
C LYS A 114 -11.20 21.22 -1.72
N ASN A 115 -12.25 20.42 -1.61
CA ASN A 115 -13.61 20.90 -1.37
C ASN A 115 -14.20 20.32 -0.06
N THR A 116 -13.53 19.36 0.56
CA THR A 116 -13.92 18.83 1.87
C THR A 116 -13.36 19.66 3.02
N LEU A 117 -14.23 20.40 3.71
CA LEU A 117 -13.97 21.06 5.01
C LEU A 117 -13.89 20.01 6.14
N ILE A 118 -12.88 19.15 6.07
CA ILE A 118 -12.63 18.11 7.08
C ILE A 118 -11.39 18.52 7.87
N ASP A 119 -11.63 18.98 9.10
CA ASP A 119 -10.62 19.47 10.05
C ASP A 119 -10.40 18.51 11.24
N SER A 120 -11.22 17.46 11.36
CA SER A 120 -11.15 16.46 12.43
C SER A 120 -11.29 15.04 11.90
N TRP A 121 -10.74 14.07 12.66
CA TRP A 121 -10.91 12.65 12.35
C TRP A 121 -12.40 12.25 12.41
N GLU A 122 -13.17 12.76 13.38
CA GLU A 122 -14.60 12.43 13.44
C GLU A 122 -15.36 12.97 12.22
N LYS A 123 -15.02 14.17 11.73
CA LYS A 123 -15.63 14.69 10.49
C LYS A 123 -15.25 13.85 9.28
N TYR A 124 -14.02 13.33 9.22
CA TYR A 124 -13.58 12.42 8.17
C TYR A 124 -14.37 11.10 8.17
N ILE A 125 -14.54 10.49 9.34
CA ILE A 125 -15.33 9.26 9.48
C ILE A 125 -16.81 9.52 9.18
N LYS A 126 -17.35 10.66 9.65
CA LYS A 126 -18.73 11.06 9.32
C LYS A 126 -18.92 11.28 7.82
N TRP A 127 -17.92 11.83 7.14
CA TRP A 127 -17.92 11.92 5.67
C TRP A 127 -17.93 10.53 5.04
N CYS A 128 -17.08 9.60 5.50
CA CYS A 128 -17.07 8.22 5.00
C CYS A 128 -18.45 7.55 5.13
N LEU A 129 -19.13 7.76 6.26
CA LEU A 129 -20.50 7.28 6.49
C LEU A 129 -21.51 8.00 5.59
N GLY A 130 -21.33 9.30 5.37
CA GLY A 130 -22.15 10.11 4.46
C GLY A 130 -22.09 9.62 3.02
N VAL A 131 -20.92 9.19 2.53
CA VAL A 131 -20.77 8.60 1.18
C VAL A 131 -21.66 7.37 1.01
N VAL A 132 -21.75 6.51 2.04
CA VAL A 132 -22.63 5.34 2.03
C VAL A 132 -24.11 5.74 2.07
N GLY A 133 -24.44 6.79 2.82
CA GLY A 133 -25.81 7.27 2.99
C GLY A 133 -26.36 8.09 1.81
N ASP A 134 -25.48 8.66 0.98
CA ASP A 134 -25.85 9.50 -0.15
C ASP A 134 -26.77 8.74 -1.15
N PRO A 135 -28.01 9.21 -1.38
CA PRO A 135 -28.95 8.57 -2.30
C PRO A 135 -28.41 8.40 -3.73
N VAL A 136 -27.60 9.35 -4.21
CA VAL A 136 -27.03 9.30 -5.57
C VAL A 136 -26.04 8.15 -5.67
N ASN A 137 -25.15 8.06 -4.69
CA ASN A 137 -24.16 6.99 -4.59
C ASN A 137 -24.81 5.62 -4.41
N ARG A 138 -25.83 5.52 -3.53
CA ARG A 138 -26.60 4.29 -3.32
C ARG A 138 -27.32 3.84 -4.59
N MET A 139 -27.96 4.77 -5.30
CA MET A 139 -28.62 4.47 -6.58
C MET A 139 -27.61 4.00 -7.62
N HIS A 140 -26.50 4.71 -7.78
CA HIS A 140 -25.43 4.32 -8.71
C HIS A 140 -24.92 2.90 -8.43
N TYR A 141 -24.63 2.58 -7.16
CA TYR A 141 -24.20 1.26 -6.74
C TYR A 141 -25.26 0.17 -7.00
N VAL A 142 -26.54 0.45 -6.72
CA VAL A 142 -27.64 -0.48 -6.99
C VAL A 142 -27.75 -0.78 -8.48
N LEU A 143 -27.68 0.24 -9.35
CA LEU A 143 -27.72 0.07 -10.80
C LEU A 143 -26.56 -0.80 -11.31
N ILE A 144 -25.34 -0.59 -10.82
CA ILE A 144 -24.19 -1.46 -11.16
C ILE A 144 -24.45 -2.92 -10.77
N ARG A 145 -25.00 -3.17 -9.56
CA ARG A 145 -25.31 -4.54 -9.12
C ARG A 145 -26.43 -5.17 -9.94
N LEU A 146 -27.44 -4.39 -10.33
CA LEU A 146 -28.54 -4.85 -11.17
C LEU A 146 -28.05 -5.19 -12.58
N LYS A 147 -27.16 -4.36 -13.16
CA LYS A 147 -26.52 -4.64 -14.46
C LYS A 147 -25.76 -5.97 -14.47
N LYS A 148 -25.13 -6.33 -13.35
CA LYS A 148 -24.38 -7.59 -13.19
C LYS A 148 -25.26 -8.76 -12.73
N MET A 149 -26.56 -8.54 -12.51
CA MET A 149 -27.45 -9.57 -11.99
C MET A 149 -27.98 -10.42 -13.14
N GLU A 150 -27.65 -11.70 -13.12
CA GLU A 150 -28.21 -12.70 -14.03
C GLU A 150 -29.21 -13.58 -13.29
N GLN A 151 -30.30 -13.93 -13.96
CA GLN A 151 -31.25 -14.91 -13.44
C GLN A 151 -30.61 -16.31 -13.51
N ARG A 152 -30.64 -17.05 -12.40
CA ARG A 152 -30.12 -18.42 -12.38
C ARG A 152 -31.07 -19.39 -13.12
N PRO A 153 -30.57 -20.50 -13.69
CA PRO A 153 -31.37 -21.41 -14.52
C PRO A 153 -32.66 -21.95 -13.86
N ASN A 154 -32.67 -22.12 -12.54
CA ASN A 154 -33.82 -22.64 -11.78
C ASN A 154 -34.51 -21.59 -10.91
N GLN A 155 -34.24 -20.30 -11.15
CA GLN A 155 -34.79 -19.22 -10.35
C GLN A 155 -36.10 -18.71 -10.93
N VAL A 156 -37.13 -18.60 -10.11
CA VAL A 156 -38.44 -18.08 -10.52
C VAL A 156 -38.34 -16.58 -10.81
N VAL A 157 -38.85 -16.14 -11.98
CA VAL A 157 -38.83 -14.74 -12.42
C VAL A 157 -39.43 -13.79 -11.37
N ARG A 158 -40.52 -14.21 -10.73
CA ARG A 158 -41.19 -13.41 -9.67
C ARG A 158 -40.26 -13.11 -8.49
N ASP A 159 -39.40 -14.05 -8.12
CA ASP A 159 -38.45 -13.84 -7.03
C ASP A 159 -37.32 -12.90 -7.44
N VAL A 160 -36.85 -13.00 -8.69
CA VAL A 160 -35.90 -12.03 -9.26
C VAL A 160 -36.50 -10.62 -9.22
N MET A 161 -37.73 -10.45 -9.70
CA MET A 161 -38.43 -9.15 -9.67
C MET A 161 -38.62 -8.60 -8.26
N ARG A 162 -38.92 -9.47 -7.28
CA ARG A 162 -39.02 -9.07 -5.86
C ARG A 162 -37.68 -8.55 -5.33
N VAL A 163 -36.57 -9.20 -5.68
CA VAL A 163 -35.22 -8.76 -5.30
C VAL A 163 -34.87 -7.42 -5.94
N ILE A 164 -35.16 -7.24 -7.24
CA ILE A 164 -34.92 -5.98 -7.95
C ILE A 164 -35.71 -4.84 -7.29
N LYS A 165 -37.02 -5.05 -7.07
CA LYS A 165 -37.90 -4.04 -6.45
C LYS A 165 -37.41 -3.64 -5.07
N ARG A 166 -37.02 -4.62 -4.23
CA ARG A 166 -36.49 -4.33 -2.90
C ARG A 166 -35.21 -3.49 -2.96
N ARG A 167 -34.29 -3.79 -3.88
CA ARG A 167 -33.02 -3.05 -4.03
C ARG A 167 -33.23 -1.62 -4.49
N LEU A 168 -34.17 -1.39 -5.40
CA LEU A 168 -34.53 -0.04 -5.86
C LEU A 168 -35.22 0.80 -4.77
N GLN A 169 -35.94 0.17 -3.83
CA GLN A 169 -36.57 0.87 -2.70
C GLN A 169 -35.60 1.25 -1.59
N THR A 170 -34.44 0.59 -1.52
CA THR A 170 -33.41 0.83 -0.49
C THR A 170 -32.24 1.69 -0.99
N ALA A 171 -32.22 2.00 -2.29
CA ALA A 171 -31.32 2.96 -2.90
C ALA A 171 -31.67 4.38 -2.42
#